data_AF-A0A9R0ZFG1-F1
#
_entry.id   AF-A0A9R0ZFG1-F1
#
_cell.length_a   1.000
_cell.length_b   1.000
_cell.length_c   1.000
_cell.angle_alpha   90.00
_cell.angle_beta   90.00
_cell.angle_gamma   90.00
#
_symmetry.space_group_name_H-M   'P 1'
#
loop_
_entity.id
_entity.type
_entity.pdbx_description
1 polymer ?
#
loop_
_entity_poly.entity_id
_entity_poly.type
_entity_poly.pdbx_seq_one_letter_code
_entity_poly.pdbx_strand_id
1 'polypeptide(L)'
;MPAAGRSGGPGQVNIMMGRRKLQVVTLAILCFWSSAGICKAQSVDFKPADSYLVDCGSAKGTTVLGRDFAADGAAPVTVATSQDILAGTSANGVSSFDNPVLYQTARIFTSPSSYTFPIQKQGRHFVRLYFYPFIYQSYDLSTAKFTVSTQDVLLLSDFQQPDKTAPLFKEYSLNITRDQLVISFKPSNGIAFINAIEVISVPDDLIADVANMVNPVQQYSGLTTQSLETVYRVNMGGPKVFPNNDTLSRTWQKDQKYILNPSVTKTAQYGKAINYRKGGATPLTAPDIVYSTATELAASNTSNALFNMTWQFDVDAGFSYLIRFHFCDIVSKALNQLYFNAYVGGFFAQHDLDLSEQSVNQLATAIYVDVVLSSNDASSKLSISIGPSTLNNALPDGILNGLEIMKMGSGSGSAFTVGNNGSNKKLPIIIGSVLGVVGLLIIVLVVVLLCRRKKTDDKQHSKTWMPFSINGLTSLSTGSRTSYGTTLTSGLNGSYGYRFAFNVLQEATNNFDESWVIGVGGFGKVYKGALRDDTKVAVKRGNPKSQQGLNEFRTEIELLSRLRHRHLVSLIGYCDERNEMILVYEYMENGTVKSHLYGSDNPSLNWKQRLEICIGAASLGFFFSC
;
A
#
# COMPACT_ATOMS: atom_id res chain seq x y z
N MET A 1 -1.30 -88.93 -7.75
CA MET A 1 -1.34 -90.16 -6.91
C MET A 1 -2.00 -89.79 -5.58
N PRO A 2 -2.92 -90.62 -5.07
CA PRO A 2 -4.34 -90.42 -5.40
C PRO A 2 -5.25 -90.21 -4.18
N ALA A 3 -6.49 -89.82 -4.50
CA ALA A 3 -7.75 -90.37 -3.97
C ALA A 3 -8.14 -90.08 -2.51
N ALA A 4 -9.42 -89.98 -2.14
CA ALA A 4 -10.68 -89.88 -2.88
C ALA A 4 -11.81 -89.82 -1.84
N GLY A 5 -12.89 -89.11 -2.18
CA GLY A 5 -14.27 -89.50 -1.88
C GLY A 5 -14.76 -89.32 -0.43
N ARG A 6 -16.06 -89.16 -0.17
CA ARG A 6 -17.21 -89.15 -1.06
C ARG A 6 -18.43 -88.66 -0.25
N SER A 7 -19.27 -87.89 -0.93
CA SER A 7 -20.74 -87.91 -0.95
C SER A 7 -21.59 -87.66 0.32
N GLY A 8 -22.60 -86.79 0.13
CA GLY A 8 -23.93 -86.93 0.74
C GLY A 8 -24.56 -85.62 1.21
N GLY A 9 -25.23 -84.89 0.31
CA GLY A 9 -26.47 -84.17 0.70
C GLY A 9 -27.64 -85.15 0.72
N PRO A 10 -28.91 -84.75 0.98
CA PRO A 10 -29.45 -83.39 1.13
C PRO A 10 -30.38 -83.22 2.35
N GLY A 11 -31.01 -82.05 2.51
CA GLY A 11 -32.26 -81.93 3.31
C GLY A 11 -32.45 -80.61 4.06
N GLN A 12 -33.17 -79.67 3.45
CA GLN A 12 -33.80 -78.55 4.14
C GLN A 12 -35.04 -79.01 4.91
N VAL A 13 -35.23 -78.54 6.15
CA VAL A 13 -36.57 -78.26 6.73
C VAL A 13 -36.47 -77.05 7.68
N ASN A 14 -37.31 -76.05 7.42
CA ASN A 14 -37.57 -74.86 8.25
C ASN A 14 -38.35 -75.22 9.54
N ILE A 15 -38.30 -74.36 10.58
CA ILE A 15 -39.48 -73.73 11.26
C ILE A 15 -39.21 -73.24 12.70
N MET A 16 -39.52 -71.95 12.90
CA MET A 16 -40.09 -71.20 14.05
C MET A 16 -39.49 -71.11 15.47
N MET A 17 -39.29 -69.84 15.85
CA MET A 17 -39.79 -69.09 17.03
C MET A 17 -39.49 -69.59 18.46
N GLY A 18 -38.51 -68.92 19.09
CA GLY A 18 -38.75 -67.90 20.13
C GLY A 18 -39.33 -68.28 21.50
N ARG A 19 -38.55 -68.05 22.57
CA ARG A 19 -38.87 -67.11 23.68
C ARG A 19 -37.79 -67.08 24.77
N ARG A 20 -37.14 -65.92 24.88
CA ARG A 20 -36.85 -65.11 26.08
C ARG A 20 -36.32 -65.80 27.35
N LYS A 21 -35.06 -65.48 27.69
CA LYS A 21 -34.71 -64.96 29.03
C LYS A 21 -34.06 -63.59 28.88
N LEU A 22 -34.43 -62.68 29.77
CA LEU A 22 -34.27 -61.23 29.70
C LEU A 22 -33.35 -60.76 30.84
N GLN A 23 -32.38 -59.91 30.48
CA GLN A 23 -31.68 -58.87 31.27
C GLN A 23 -30.71 -59.33 32.37
N VAL A 24 -29.47 -58.80 32.46
CA VAL A 24 -29.11 -57.38 32.64
C VAL A 24 -27.77 -57.00 31.97
N VAL A 25 -27.81 -56.02 31.04
CA VAL A 25 -26.97 -54.79 30.89
C VAL A 25 -25.42 -54.97 30.96
N THR A 26 -24.59 -54.58 29.96
CA THR A 26 -24.31 -53.19 29.52
C THR A 26 -23.40 -53.17 28.26
N LEU A 27 -23.76 -52.30 27.29
CA LEU A 27 -23.01 -51.56 26.24
C LEU A 27 -21.58 -51.98 25.83
N ALA A 28 -21.11 -51.88 24.58
CA ALA A 28 -21.65 -51.58 23.25
C ALA A 28 -20.47 -51.82 22.27
N ILE A 29 -20.55 -52.85 21.42
CA ILE A 29 -19.61 -53.08 20.32
C ILE A 29 -20.42 -52.98 19.03
N LEU A 30 -20.37 -51.82 18.39
CA LEU A 30 -20.76 -51.60 17.01
C LEU A 30 -19.85 -50.48 16.46
N CYS A 31 -19.44 -50.65 15.20
CA CYS A 31 -18.57 -49.79 14.38
C CYS A 31 -17.07 -50.14 14.39
N PHE A 32 -16.71 -51.20 13.65
CA PHE A 32 -15.40 -51.31 13.00
C PHE A 32 -15.54 -51.87 11.58
N TRP A 33 -16.25 -51.13 10.73
CA TRP A 33 -16.08 -51.17 9.27
C TRP A 33 -15.96 -49.71 8.80
N SER A 34 -14.83 -49.07 9.08
CA SER A 34 -14.46 -47.83 8.40
C SER A 34 -13.78 -48.20 7.10
N SER A 35 -14.55 -48.14 6.02
CA SER A 35 -14.04 -47.94 4.67
C SER A 35 -12.99 -46.82 4.70
N ALA A 36 -11.75 -47.14 4.33
CA ALA A 36 -10.75 -46.15 3.96
C ALA A 36 -11.19 -45.47 2.66
N GLY A 37 -12.19 -44.59 2.78
CA GLY A 37 -12.45 -43.57 1.80
C GLY A 37 -11.29 -42.60 1.87
N ILE A 38 -10.43 -42.66 0.85
CA ILE A 38 -9.49 -41.58 0.56
C ILE A 38 -10.35 -40.34 0.34
N CYS A 39 -10.50 -39.54 1.40
CA CYS A 39 -11.07 -38.22 1.30
C CYS A 39 -10.03 -37.39 0.55
N LYS A 40 -10.06 -37.44 -0.79
CA LYS A 40 -9.51 -36.35 -1.59
C LYS A 40 -10.18 -35.09 -1.04
N ALA A 41 -9.40 -34.23 -0.40
CA ALA A 41 -9.85 -32.87 -0.17
C ALA A 41 -10.25 -32.33 -1.55
N GLN A 42 -11.56 -32.21 -1.77
CA GLN A 42 -12.06 -31.49 -2.92
C GLN A 42 -11.56 -30.06 -2.71
N SER A 43 -10.63 -29.60 -3.55
CA SER A 43 -10.47 -28.17 -3.77
C SER A 43 -11.84 -27.68 -4.21
N VAL A 44 -12.51 -26.91 -3.36
CA VAL A 44 -13.70 -26.18 -3.80
C VAL A 44 -13.14 -25.15 -4.79
N ASP A 45 -13.20 -25.47 -6.08
CA ASP A 45 -12.88 -24.50 -7.12
C ASP A 45 -13.78 -23.29 -6.87
N PHE A 46 -13.16 -22.16 -6.55
CA PHE A 46 -13.89 -20.92 -6.34
C PHE A 46 -14.64 -20.59 -7.62
N LYS A 47 -15.97 -20.54 -7.51
CA LYS A 47 -16.83 -20.11 -8.59
C LYS A 47 -17.35 -18.70 -8.28
N PRO A 48 -17.01 -17.69 -9.08
CA PRO A 48 -17.54 -16.35 -8.88
C PRO A 48 -19.07 -16.36 -9.04
N ALA A 49 -19.77 -15.63 -8.17
CA ALA A 49 -21.21 -15.41 -8.26
C ALA A 49 -21.57 -14.58 -9.50
N ASP A 50 -20.76 -13.55 -9.78
CA ASP A 50 -20.86 -12.70 -10.95
C ASP A 50 -19.64 -12.92 -11.85
N SER A 51 -19.87 -13.25 -13.12
CA SER A 51 -18.80 -13.43 -14.10
C SER A 51 -19.31 -13.01 -15.48
N TYR A 52 -19.02 -11.76 -15.84
CA TYR A 52 -19.38 -11.17 -17.12
C TYR A 52 -18.11 -10.88 -17.89
N LEU A 53 -17.91 -11.56 -19.02
CA LEU A 53 -16.80 -11.36 -19.95
C LEU A 53 -17.40 -10.90 -21.27
N VAL A 54 -17.08 -9.68 -21.70
CA VAL A 54 -17.70 -9.05 -22.89
C VAL A 54 -16.61 -8.74 -23.90
N ASP A 55 -16.76 -9.26 -25.11
CA ASP A 55 -15.96 -8.91 -26.28
C ASP A 55 -16.61 -7.71 -27.00
N CYS A 56 -16.14 -6.51 -26.67
CA CYS A 56 -16.77 -5.28 -27.13
C CYS A 56 -16.48 -5.02 -28.62
N GLY A 57 -17.49 -4.58 -29.36
CA GLY A 57 -17.42 -4.43 -30.81
C GLY A 57 -17.63 -5.74 -31.58
N SER A 58 -17.78 -6.89 -30.91
CA SER A 58 -17.97 -8.17 -31.57
C SER A 58 -19.44 -8.59 -31.57
N ALA A 59 -19.96 -8.97 -32.74
CA ALA A 59 -21.32 -9.51 -32.88
C ALA A 59 -21.43 -10.99 -32.48
N LYS A 60 -20.31 -11.65 -32.16
CA LYS A 60 -20.24 -13.07 -31.79
C LYS A 60 -19.38 -13.23 -30.56
N GLY A 61 -19.73 -14.21 -29.71
CA GLY A 61 -18.86 -14.58 -28.62
C GLY A 61 -17.54 -15.18 -29.12
N THR A 62 -16.51 -15.09 -28.30
CA THR A 62 -15.17 -15.62 -28.58
C THR A 62 -14.62 -16.35 -27.37
N THR A 63 -13.79 -17.37 -27.58
CA THR A 63 -13.15 -18.13 -26.50
C THR A 63 -11.66 -17.80 -26.47
N VAL A 64 -11.18 -17.32 -25.33
CA VAL A 64 -9.78 -16.92 -25.13
C VAL A 64 -9.23 -17.65 -23.91
N LEU A 65 -8.21 -18.49 -24.12
CA LEU A 65 -7.58 -19.30 -23.07
C LEU A 65 -8.60 -20.13 -22.25
N GLY A 66 -9.64 -20.67 -22.92
CA GLY A 66 -10.69 -21.46 -22.26
C GLY A 66 -11.75 -20.63 -21.53
N ARG A 67 -11.77 -19.31 -21.71
CA ARG A 67 -12.76 -18.40 -21.16
C ARG A 67 -13.66 -17.87 -22.27
N ASP A 68 -14.97 -17.97 -22.08
CA ASP A 68 -15.95 -17.53 -23.06
C ASP A 68 -16.34 -16.08 -22.82
N PHE A 69 -16.01 -15.22 -23.78
CA PHE A 69 -16.45 -13.84 -23.85
C PHE A 69 -17.73 -13.78 -24.69
N ALA A 70 -18.77 -13.20 -24.11
CA ALA A 70 -20.04 -12.99 -24.78
C ALA A 70 -19.91 -11.88 -25.84
N ALA A 71 -20.76 -11.97 -26.87
CA ALA A 71 -20.91 -10.90 -27.86
C ALA A 71 -21.34 -9.59 -27.18
N ASP A 72 -21.01 -8.48 -27.80
CA ASP A 72 -21.36 -7.17 -27.31
C ASP A 72 -22.89 -6.97 -27.27
N GLY A 73 -23.41 -6.56 -26.11
CA GLY A 73 -24.85 -6.40 -25.87
C GLY A 73 -25.62 -7.71 -25.65
N ALA A 74 -24.92 -8.85 -25.50
CA ALA A 74 -25.56 -10.10 -25.13
C ALA A 74 -26.11 -10.03 -23.69
N ALA A 75 -27.33 -10.54 -23.50
CA ALA A 75 -27.94 -10.65 -22.19
C ALA A 75 -27.05 -11.49 -21.24
N PRO A 76 -26.96 -11.13 -19.94
CA PRO A 76 -27.78 -10.15 -19.26
C PRO A 76 -27.19 -8.72 -19.22
N VAL A 77 -26.06 -8.48 -19.89
CA VAL A 77 -25.42 -7.16 -19.94
C VAL A 77 -26.14 -6.27 -20.94
N THR A 78 -26.51 -5.05 -20.55
CA THR A 78 -27.20 -4.10 -21.43
C THR A 78 -26.31 -2.90 -21.76
N VAL A 79 -26.36 -2.44 -23.00
CA VAL A 79 -25.61 -1.26 -23.47
C VAL A 79 -26.58 -0.12 -23.74
N ALA A 80 -26.34 1.03 -23.13
CA ALA A 80 -27.07 2.27 -23.40
C ALA A 80 -26.17 3.20 -24.22
N THR A 81 -26.48 3.38 -25.50
CA THR A 81 -25.74 4.25 -26.42
C THR A 81 -26.66 4.89 -27.46
N SER A 82 -26.26 6.02 -28.02
CA SER A 82 -27.01 6.71 -29.10
C SER A 82 -26.76 6.10 -30.47
N GLN A 83 -25.60 5.46 -30.68
CA GLN A 83 -25.17 4.88 -31.94
C GLN A 83 -24.50 3.53 -31.69
N ASP A 84 -24.87 2.53 -32.47
CA ASP A 84 -24.32 1.18 -32.38
C ASP A 84 -23.13 1.02 -33.33
N ILE A 85 -21.96 1.50 -32.92
CA ILE A 85 -20.73 1.46 -33.73
C ILE A 85 -19.83 0.32 -33.24
N LEU A 86 -19.87 -0.79 -33.98
CA LEU A 86 -19.02 -1.96 -33.78
C LEU A 86 -17.86 -1.90 -34.77
N ALA A 87 -16.64 -1.76 -34.26
CA ALA A 87 -15.43 -1.61 -35.06
C ALA A 87 -14.56 -2.86 -34.98
N GLY A 88 -13.89 -3.19 -36.09
CA GLY A 88 -12.96 -4.30 -36.19
C GLY A 88 -11.68 -3.93 -36.92
N THR A 89 -10.58 -4.60 -36.60
CA THR A 89 -9.27 -4.47 -37.24
C THR A 89 -8.71 -5.83 -37.69
N SER A 90 -7.66 -5.80 -38.51
CA SER A 90 -7.02 -7.01 -39.02
C SER A 90 -6.24 -7.76 -37.93
N ALA A 91 -6.28 -9.11 -37.96
CA ALA A 91 -5.57 -9.96 -37.00
C ALA A 91 -4.04 -9.75 -37.00
N ASN A 92 -3.46 -9.30 -38.12
CA ASN A 92 -2.02 -9.07 -38.24
C ASN A 92 -1.53 -7.96 -37.31
N GLY A 93 -2.35 -6.91 -37.11
CA GLY A 93 -1.99 -5.75 -36.29
C GLY A 93 -1.89 -6.05 -34.78
N VAL A 94 -2.46 -7.17 -34.33
CA VAL A 94 -2.53 -7.54 -32.91
C VAL A 94 -1.82 -8.86 -32.59
N SER A 95 -1.27 -9.54 -33.60
CA SER A 95 -0.77 -10.93 -33.49
C SER A 95 0.33 -11.16 -32.44
N SER A 96 1.08 -10.12 -32.07
CA SER A 96 2.15 -10.18 -31.08
C SER A 96 1.67 -9.97 -29.63
N PHE A 97 0.41 -9.63 -29.42
CA PHE A 97 -0.13 -9.32 -28.09
C PHE A 97 -0.52 -10.58 -27.32
N ASP A 98 -0.53 -10.49 -25.99
CA ASP A 98 -1.24 -11.47 -25.18
C ASP A 98 -2.74 -11.34 -25.46
N ASN A 99 -3.44 -12.46 -25.66
CA ASN A 99 -4.88 -12.48 -25.95
C ASN A 99 -5.28 -11.58 -27.14
N PRO A 100 -4.67 -11.76 -28.32
CA PRO A 100 -4.78 -10.83 -29.44
C PRO A 100 -6.22 -10.65 -29.93
N VAL A 101 -7.06 -11.67 -29.76
CA VAL A 101 -8.47 -11.67 -30.18
C VAL A 101 -9.28 -10.58 -29.46
N LEU A 102 -9.02 -10.32 -28.18
CA LEU A 102 -9.75 -9.30 -27.39
C LEU A 102 -9.43 -7.86 -27.82
N TYR A 103 -8.46 -7.66 -28.71
CA TYR A 103 -8.07 -6.35 -29.23
C TYR A 103 -8.42 -6.18 -30.71
N GLN A 104 -9.03 -7.19 -31.35
CA GLN A 104 -9.43 -7.10 -32.77
C GLN A 104 -10.69 -6.30 -32.98
N THR A 105 -11.52 -6.17 -31.95
CA THR A 105 -12.79 -5.47 -31.97
C THR A 105 -12.81 -4.37 -30.93
N ALA A 106 -13.61 -3.33 -31.18
CA ALA A 106 -13.89 -2.28 -30.23
C ALA A 106 -15.30 -1.73 -30.43
N ARG A 107 -15.98 -1.37 -29.34
CA ARG A 107 -17.17 -0.54 -29.40
C ARG A 107 -16.75 0.92 -29.35
N ILE A 108 -17.29 1.75 -30.26
CA ILE A 108 -17.02 3.19 -30.33
C ILE A 108 -18.24 3.96 -29.82
N PHE A 109 -17.99 4.96 -28.97
CA PHE A 109 -19.00 5.86 -28.43
C PHE A 109 -18.75 7.30 -28.89
N THR A 110 -19.75 7.91 -29.52
CA THR A 110 -19.72 9.32 -29.95
C THR A 110 -20.45 10.26 -28.99
N SER A 111 -21.22 9.69 -28.06
CA SER A 111 -21.91 10.39 -26.98
C SER A 111 -21.74 9.65 -25.65
N PRO A 112 -22.05 10.28 -24.49
CA PRO A 112 -22.09 9.56 -23.22
C PRO A 112 -22.91 8.28 -23.34
N SER A 113 -22.30 7.16 -22.96
CA SER A 113 -22.85 5.81 -23.11
C SER A 113 -22.47 4.95 -21.91
N SER A 114 -23.11 3.80 -21.70
CA SER A 114 -22.79 2.92 -20.57
C SER A 114 -23.08 1.44 -20.81
N TYR A 115 -22.37 0.58 -20.09
CA TYR A 115 -22.71 -0.82 -19.88
C TYR A 115 -23.33 -0.99 -18.50
N THR A 116 -24.39 -1.79 -18.39
CA THR A 116 -25.01 -2.16 -17.12
C THR A 116 -24.92 -3.66 -16.91
N PHE A 117 -24.37 -4.06 -15.76
CA PHE A 117 -24.19 -5.42 -15.33
C PHE A 117 -25.07 -5.68 -14.10
N PRO A 118 -25.98 -6.67 -14.13
CA PRO A 118 -26.67 -7.09 -12.92
C PRO A 118 -25.67 -7.74 -11.95
N ILE A 119 -25.82 -7.50 -10.66
CA ILE A 119 -24.93 -8.00 -9.61
C ILE A 119 -25.74 -8.94 -8.73
N GLN A 120 -25.37 -10.22 -8.75
CA GLN A 120 -26.02 -11.27 -7.98
C GLN A 120 -25.56 -11.28 -6.52
N LYS A 121 -24.27 -10.98 -6.29
CA LYS A 121 -23.69 -10.88 -4.95
C LYS A 121 -22.96 -9.56 -4.79
N GLN A 122 -23.51 -8.66 -3.98
CA GLN A 122 -22.82 -7.44 -3.56
C GLN A 122 -21.51 -7.78 -2.82
N GLY A 123 -20.51 -6.92 -2.95
CA GLY A 123 -19.18 -7.11 -2.39
C GLY A 123 -18.06 -6.79 -3.37
N ARG A 124 -16.90 -7.39 -3.17
CA ARG A 124 -15.70 -7.09 -3.94
C ARG A 124 -15.72 -7.72 -5.33
N HIS A 125 -15.39 -6.92 -6.33
CA HIS A 125 -15.33 -7.33 -7.73
C HIS A 125 -14.07 -6.82 -8.41
N PHE A 126 -13.52 -7.63 -9.32
CA PHE A 126 -12.60 -7.16 -10.33
C PHE A 126 -13.35 -6.60 -11.52
N VAL A 127 -13.00 -5.39 -11.93
CA VAL A 127 -13.41 -4.74 -13.17
C VAL A 127 -12.18 -4.56 -14.05
N ARG A 128 -12.15 -5.23 -15.20
CA ARG A 128 -11.02 -5.18 -16.14
C ARG A 128 -11.44 -4.53 -17.44
N LEU A 129 -10.64 -3.60 -17.92
CA LEU A 129 -10.88 -2.82 -19.13
C LEU A 129 -9.71 -2.98 -20.10
N TYR A 130 -10.04 -3.23 -21.36
CA TYR A 130 -9.09 -3.52 -22.43
C TYR A 130 -9.17 -2.43 -23.49
N PHE A 131 -8.02 -1.81 -23.81
CA PHE A 131 -7.93 -0.73 -24.78
C PHE A 131 -6.80 -0.98 -25.79
N TYR A 132 -7.11 -0.98 -27.07
CA TYR A 132 -6.15 -0.94 -28.15
C TYR A 132 -6.70 -0.06 -29.28
N PRO A 133 -6.03 1.08 -29.58
CA PRO A 133 -6.51 1.97 -30.62
C PRO A 133 -6.15 1.46 -32.01
N PHE A 134 -7.09 1.58 -32.94
CA PHE A 134 -6.88 1.39 -34.37
C PHE A 134 -7.77 2.34 -35.17
N ILE A 135 -7.55 2.42 -36.48
CA ILE A 135 -8.37 3.24 -37.36
C ILE A 135 -9.51 2.38 -37.90
N TYR A 136 -10.74 2.88 -37.79
CA TYR A 136 -11.93 2.25 -38.35
C TYR A 136 -12.78 3.29 -39.07
N GLN A 137 -12.90 3.17 -40.40
CA GLN A 137 -13.59 4.15 -41.25
C GLN A 137 -13.04 5.57 -41.00
N SER A 138 -13.89 6.51 -40.57
CA SER A 138 -13.51 7.88 -40.21
C SER A 138 -13.07 8.05 -38.76
N TYR A 139 -13.09 6.99 -37.95
CA TYR A 139 -12.76 7.04 -36.52
C TYR A 139 -11.31 6.62 -36.30
N ASP A 140 -10.48 7.54 -35.82
CA ASP A 140 -9.13 7.25 -35.33
C ASP A 140 -9.15 7.15 -33.80
N LEU A 141 -9.17 5.92 -33.29
CA LEU A 141 -9.21 5.65 -31.84
C LEU A 141 -7.94 6.13 -31.12
N SER A 142 -6.84 6.34 -31.83
CA SER A 142 -5.60 6.86 -31.24
C SER A 142 -5.70 8.33 -30.83
N THR A 143 -6.73 9.03 -31.30
CA THR A 143 -7.04 10.42 -30.93
C THR A 143 -8.05 10.51 -29.80
N ALA A 144 -8.68 9.39 -29.40
CA ALA A 144 -9.77 9.40 -28.43
C ALA A 144 -9.31 9.96 -27.06
N LYS A 145 -10.12 10.87 -26.52
CA LYS A 145 -9.97 11.42 -25.17
C LYS A 145 -11.29 11.30 -24.44
N PHE A 146 -11.33 10.57 -23.33
CA PHE A 146 -12.59 10.29 -22.65
C PHE A 146 -12.42 9.95 -21.16
N THR A 147 -13.54 9.98 -20.44
CA THR A 147 -13.61 9.62 -19.02
C THR A 147 -14.38 8.32 -18.85
N VAL A 148 -13.92 7.44 -17.96
CA VAL A 148 -14.61 6.21 -17.56
C VAL A 148 -14.88 6.24 -16.07
N SER A 149 -16.14 5.99 -15.67
CA SER A 149 -16.52 5.93 -14.26
C SER A 149 -17.62 4.91 -14.03
N THR A 150 -17.66 4.39 -12.81
CA THR A 150 -18.83 3.68 -12.28
C THR A 150 -19.82 4.68 -11.67
N GLN A 151 -20.89 4.21 -11.01
CA GLN A 151 -21.76 5.12 -10.26
C GLN A 151 -21.08 5.79 -9.06
N ASP A 152 -20.06 5.17 -8.47
CA ASP A 152 -19.42 5.66 -7.23
C ASP A 152 -17.95 6.05 -7.41
N VAL A 153 -17.27 5.50 -8.42
CA VAL A 153 -15.82 5.58 -8.57
C VAL A 153 -15.45 6.08 -9.97
N LEU A 154 -14.67 7.15 -10.02
CA LEU A 154 -13.98 7.58 -11.23
C LEU A 154 -12.79 6.64 -11.51
N LEU A 155 -12.83 5.90 -12.62
CA LEU A 155 -11.80 4.92 -12.97
C LEU A 155 -10.68 5.55 -13.81
N LEU A 156 -11.08 6.32 -14.83
CA LEU A 156 -10.20 6.99 -15.78
C LEU A 156 -10.71 8.41 -16.01
N SER A 157 -9.84 9.40 -15.86
CA SER A 157 -10.16 10.82 -16.09
C SER A 157 -9.40 11.35 -17.29
N ASP A 158 -10.12 11.91 -18.27
CA ASP A 158 -9.52 12.50 -19.48
C ASP A 158 -8.46 11.60 -20.15
N PHE A 159 -8.71 10.30 -20.11
CA PHE A 159 -7.84 9.25 -20.58
C PHE A 159 -7.55 9.39 -22.07
N GLN A 160 -6.27 9.22 -22.39
CA GLN A 160 -5.74 9.09 -23.73
C GLN A 160 -4.77 7.92 -23.71
N GLN A 161 -4.75 7.11 -24.78
CA GLN A 161 -3.85 5.99 -24.87
C GLN A 161 -2.38 6.49 -24.79
N PRO A 162 -1.59 6.06 -23.80
CA PRO A 162 -0.20 6.49 -23.66
C PRO A 162 0.68 5.97 -24.80
N ASP A 163 0.55 4.69 -25.13
CA ASP A 163 1.21 4.05 -26.25
C ASP A 163 0.17 3.62 -27.29
N LYS A 164 0.15 4.33 -28.42
CA LYS A 164 -0.78 4.11 -29.53
C LYS A 164 -0.52 2.80 -30.29
N THR A 165 0.58 2.12 -30.03
CA THR A 165 1.00 0.91 -30.74
C THR A 165 0.82 -0.36 -29.91
N ALA A 166 0.58 -0.22 -28.61
CA ALA A 166 0.46 -1.34 -27.68
C ALA A 166 -0.93 -1.39 -27.03
N PRO A 167 -1.41 -2.59 -26.63
CA PRO A 167 -2.62 -2.71 -25.84
C PRO A 167 -2.38 -2.20 -24.42
N LEU A 168 -3.42 -1.61 -23.84
CA LEU A 168 -3.50 -1.21 -22.45
C LEU A 168 -4.55 -2.05 -21.74
N PHE A 169 -4.15 -2.61 -20.60
CA PHE A 169 -5.01 -3.37 -19.70
C PHE A 169 -5.07 -2.63 -18.36
N LYS A 170 -6.29 -2.43 -17.85
CA LYS A 170 -6.55 -1.83 -16.54
C LYS A 170 -7.39 -2.76 -15.70
N GLU A 171 -6.97 -3.05 -14.47
CA GLU A 171 -7.71 -3.87 -13.51
C GLU A 171 -8.00 -3.04 -12.25
N TYR A 172 -9.27 -3.01 -11.86
CA TYR A 172 -9.73 -2.36 -10.65
C TYR A 172 -10.38 -3.38 -9.73
N SER A 173 -10.09 -3.32 -8.43
CA SER A 173 -10.85 -3.99 -7.37
C SER A 173 -11.77 -2.96 -6.71
N LEU A 174 -13.08 -3.16 -6.86
CA LEU A 174 -14.11 -2.25 -6.40
C LEU A 174 -15.03 -2.96 -5.40
N ASN A 175 -15.53 -2.22 -4.41
CA ASN A 175 -16.60 -2.67 -3.54
C ASN A 175 -17.95 -2.24 -4.14
N ILE A 176 -18.74 -3.19 -4.61
CA ILE A 176 -20.04 -2.93 -5.26
C ILE A 176 -21.17 -3.18 -4.26
N THR A 177 -21.91 -2.13 -3.94
CA THR A 177 -22.99 -2.14 -2.94
C THR A 177 -24.39 -2.10 -3.54
N ARG A 178 -24.49 -2.03 -4.87
CA ARG A 178 -25.76 -2.00 -5.61
C ARG A 178 -25.99 -3.31 -6.34
N ASP A 179 -27.25 -3.59 -6.66
CA ASP A 179 -27.67 -4.75 -7.45
C ASP A 179 -27.33 -4.63 -8.94
N GLN A 180 -26.78 -3.48 -9.35
CA GLN A 180 -26.29 -3.24 -10.70
C GLN A 180 -25.03 -2.39 -10.68
N LEU A 181 -24.05 -2.77 -11.49
CA LEU A 181 -22.87 -1.97 -11.82
C LEU A 181 -23.08 -1.31 -13.17
N VAL A 182 -22.93 0.01 -13.23
CA VAL A 182 -23.00 0.80 -14.47
C VAL A 182 -21.62 1.38 -14.76
N ILE A 183 -21.00 0.96 -15.85
CA ILE A 183 -19.73 1.51 -16.34
C ILE A 183 -20.03 2.51 -17.45
N SER A 184 -19.80 3.79 -17.17
CA SER A 184 -20.12 4.91 -18.05
C SER A 184 -18.88 5.42 -18.77
N PHE A 185 -19.02 5.70 -20.07
CA PHE A 185 -18.01 6.28 -20.94
C PHE A 185 -18.47 7.65 -21.42
N LYS A 186 -17.66 8.68 -21.21
CA LYS A 186 -17.95 10.06 -21.64
C LYS A 186 -16.83 10.57 -22.55
N PRO A 187 -17.08 10.66 -23.86
CA PRO A 187 -16.15 11.29 -24.80
C PRO A 187 -15.92 12.76 -24.45
N SER A 188 -14.66 13.18 -24.33
CA SER A 188 -14.26 14.58 -24.15
C SER A 188 -14.01 15.27 -25.51
N ASN A 189 -13.58 14.52 -26.53
CA ASN A 189 -13.35 15.02 -27.88
C ASN A 189 -14.16 14.27 -28.96
N GLY A 190 -15.32 13.73 -28.56
CA GLY A 190 -16.26 13.09 -29.49
C GLY A 190 -16.00 11.61 -29.78
N ILE A 191 -14.93 11.01 -29.23
CA ILE A 191 -14.69 9.56 -29.34
C ILE A 191 -14.30 8.98 -27.96
N ALA A 192 -14.98 7.91 -27.56
CA ALA A 192 -14.53 6.96 -26.54
C ALA A 192 -14.62 5.54 -27.11
N PHE A 193 -13.83 4.61 -26.58
CA PHE A 193 -13.89 3.23 -27.03
C PHE A 193 -13.50 2.24 -25.93
N ILE A 194 -13.85 0.98 -26.17
CA ILE A 194 -13.47 -0.14 -25.31
C ILE A 194 -13.42 -1.43 -26.16
N ASN A 195 -12.41 -2.26 -25.95
CA ASN A 195 -12.23 -3.51 -26.69
C ASN A 195 -12.83 -4.72 -25.96
N ALA A 196 -12.69 -4.77 -24.64
CA ALA A 196 -13.32 -5.81 -23.82
C ALA A 196 -13.54 -5.32 -22.38
N ILE A 197 -14.51 -5.93 -21.70
CA ILE A 197 -14.81 -5.68 -20.28
C ILE A 197 -14.94 -7.01 -19.55
N GLU A 198 -14.32 -7.13 -18.38
CA GLU A 198 -14.60 -8.21 -17.44
C GLU A 198 -15.13 -7.63 -16.12
N VAL A 199 -16.19 -8.24 -15.58
CA VAL A 199 -16.72 -7.96 -14.24
C VAL A 199 -16.86 -9.30 -13.51
N ILE A 200 -16.03 -9.52 -12.50
CA ILE A 200 -15.91 -10.81 -11.82
C ILE A 200 -15.96 -10.60 -10.30
N SER A 201 -16.92 -11.23 -9.62
CA SER A 201 -16.96 -11.23 -8.14
C SER A 201 -15.78 -11.99 -7.58
N VAL A 202 -15.17 -11.49 -6.51
CA VAL A 202 -14.05 -12.13 -5.80
C VAL A 202 -14.38 -12.24 -4.31
N PRO A 203 -13.65 -13.06 -3.53
CA PRO A 203 -13.86 -13.12 -2.08
C PRO A 203 -13.63 -11.76 -1.41
N ASP A 204 -14.50 -11.39 -0.48
CA ASP A 204 -14.41 -10.10 0.23
C ASP A 204 -13.20 -10.04 1.17
N ASP A 205 -12.74 -11.20 1.64
CA ASP A 205 -11.55 -11.39 2.47
C ASP A 205 -10.25 -11.45 1.66
N LEU A 206 -10.29 -11.34 0.32
CA LEU A 206 -9.10 -11.29 -0.52
C LEU A 206 -8.19 -10.10 -0.16
N ILE A 207 -8.79 -8.97 0.24
CA ILE A 207 -8.08 -7.79 0.74
C ILE A 207 -8.55 -7.54 2.18
N ALA A 208 -7.63 -7.66 3.14
CA ALA A 208 -7.93 -7.38 4.53
C ALA A 208 -8.28 -5.90 4.73
N ASP A 209 -9.14 -5.59 5.71
CA ASP A 209 -9.53 -4.20 5.96
C ASP A 209 -8.41 -3.34 6.55
N VAL A 210 -7.45 -4.00 7.21
CA VAL A 210 -6.35 -3.36 7.92
C VAL A 210 -5.00 -3.74 7.31
N ALA A 211 -4.08 -2.78 7.30
CA ALA A 211 -2.69 -2.97 6.90
C ALA A 211 -1.79 -2.01 7.68
N ASN A 212 -0.47 -2.22 7.64
CA ASN A 212 0.47 -1.30 8.28
C ASN A 212 0.94 -0.24 7.30
N MET A 213 0.94 1.03 7.71
CA MET A 213 1.61 2.10 6.97
C MET A 213 3.12 2.00 7.17
N VAL A 214 3.90 2.21 6.10
CA VAL A 214 5.36 2.21 6.18
C VAL A 214 5.91 3.52 6.74
N ASN A 215 5.19 4.63 6.54
CA ASN A 215 5.54 5.95 7.06
C ASN A 215 4.28 6.85 7.19
N PRO A 216 3.99 7.42 8.37
CA PRO A 216 4.50 6.99 9.68
C PRO A 216 4.05 5.54 9.97
N VAL A 217 4.77 4.82 10.83
CA VAL A 217 4.40 3.46 11.22
C VAL A 217 3.14 3.48 12.08
N GLN A 218 2.00 3.15 11.47
CA GLN A 218 0.69 3.09 12.11
C GLN A 218 -0.24 2.12 11.38
N GLN A 219 -1.34 1.73 12.00
CA GLN A 219 -2.34 0.89 11.35
C GLN A 219 -3.25 1.75 10.43
N TYR A 220 -3.40 1.30 9.18
CA TYR A 220 -4.40 1.78 8.24
C TYR A 220 -5.65 0.89 8.34
N SER A 221 -6.84 1.47 8.22
CA SER A 221 -8.13 0.76 8.21
C SER A 221 -9.04 1.28 7.10
N GLY A 222 -10.02 0.49 6.66
CA GLY A 222 -10.97 0.86 5.61
C GLY A 222 -10.59 0.39 4.20
N LEU A 223 -9.59 -0.48 4.04
CA LEU A 223 -9.18 -1.02 2.73
C LEU A 223 -10.29 -1.79 2.01
N THR A 224 -11.25 -2.36 2.76
CA THR A 224 -12.39 -3.07 2.17
C THR A 224 -13.32 -2.14 1.38
N THR A 225 -13.36 -0.85 1.72
CA THR A 225 -14.16 0.16 1.02
C THR A 225 -13.39 0.89 -0.07
N GLN A 226 -12.07 0.80 -0.03
CA GLN A 226 -11.16 1.48 -0.94
C GLN A 226 -11.23 0.87 -2.35
N SER A 227 -11.32 1.73 -3.37
CA SER A 227 -11.06 1.31 -4.75
C SER A 227 -9.56 1.16 -4.97
N LEU A 228 -9.18 0.06 -5.60
CA LEU A 228 -7.78 -0.28 -5.86
C LEU A 228 -7.58 -0.50 -7.36
N GLU A 229 -6.58 0.11 -7.97
CA GLU A 229 -6.13 -0.18 -9.32
C GLU A 229 -4.85 -1.01 -9.24
N THR A 230 -4.87 -2.24 -9.77
CA THR A 230 -3.66 -3.09 -9.82
C THR A 230 -2.71 -2.50 -10.86
N VAL A 231 -1.59 -1.92 -10.43
CA VAL A 231 -0.57 -1.37 -11.34
C VAL A 231 0.51 -2.39 -11.68
N TYR A 232 0.88 -3.24 -10.72
CA TYR A 232 1.83 -4.33 -10.92
C TYR A 232 1.39 -5.59 -10.18
N ARG A 233 1.60 -6.73 -10.81
CA ARG A 233 1.45 -8.07 -10.23
C ARG A 233 2.56 -8.95 -10.78
N VAL A 234 3.43 -9.41 -9.92
CA VAL A 234 4.74 -9.96 -10.30
C VAL A 234 4.99 -11.29 -9.61
N ASN A 235 5.35 -12.31 -10.40
CA ASN A 235 5.84 -13.60 -9.95
C ASN A 235 7.37 -13.58 -9.91
N MET A 236 7.96 -13.64 -8.71
CA MET A 236 9.39 -13.44 -8.51
C MET A 236 10.16 -14.72 -8.78
N GLY A 237 11.18 -14.65 -9.65
CA GLY A 237 12.02 -15.80 -10.01
C GLY A 237 11.30 -16.89 -10.80
N GLY A 238 10.00 -16.72 -11.06
CA GLY A 238 9.15 -17.66 -11.76
C GLY A 238 8.78 -17.22 -13.18
N PRO A 239 8.06 -18.08 -13.93
CA PRO A 239 7.54 -17.73 -15.23
C PRO A 239 6.31 -16.80 -15.13
N LYS A 240 5.91 -16.23 -16.27
CA LYS A 240 4.65 -15.51 -16.37
C LYS A 240 3.48 -16.46 -16.11
N VAL A 241 2.53 -16.05 -15.28
CA VAL A 241 1.29 -16.79 -15.02
C VAL A 241 0.18 -16.18 -15.85
N PHE A 242 -0.46 -17.01 -16.68
CA PHE A 242 -1.57 -16.60 -17.54
C PHE A 242 -2.91 -16.77 -16.81
N PRO A 243 -3.98 -16.06 -17.25
CA PRO A 243 -5.30 -16.13 -16.61
C PRO A 243 -5.89 -17.53 -16.45
N ASN A 244 -5.59 -18.46 -17.35
CA ASN A 244 -6.08 -19.85 -17.26
C ASN A 244 -5.37 -20.68 -16.16
N ASN A 245 -4.26 -20.18 -15.63
CA ASN A 245 -3.48 -20.82 -14.58
C ASN A 245 -3.64 -20.12 -13.21
N ASP A 246 -4.58 -19.16 -13.10
CA ASP A 246 -4.95 -18.50 -11.85
C ASP A 246 -6.46 -18.57 -11.66
N THR A 247 -6.91 -18.99 -10.48
CA THR A 247 -8.35 -19.18 -10.20
C THR A 247 -9.15 -17.88 -10.33
N LEU A 248 -8.55 -16.72 -10.07
CA LEU A 248 -9.17 -15.40 -10.26
C LEU A 248 -8.85 -14.77 -11.63
N SER A 249 -8.27 -15.55 -12.54
CA SER A 249 -7.91 -15.14 -13.91
C SER A 249 -6.99 -13.92 -13.98
N ARG A 250 -6.10 -13.76 -13.00
CA ARG A 250 -5.07 -12.71 -12.96
C ARG A 250 -3.86 -13.11 -13.79
N THR A 251 -3.16 -12.11 -14.32
CA THR A 251 -1.86 -12.30 -14.96
C THR A 251 -0.75 -11.88 -14.01
N TRP A 252 0.26 -12.75 -13.80
CA TRP A 252 1.45 -12.42 -13.02
C TRP A 252 2.65 -12.27 -13.96
N GLN A 253 3.26 -11.10 -13.97
CA GLN A 253 4.40 -10.79 -14.83
C GLN A 253 5.70 -11.33 -14.23
N LYS A 254 6.69 -11.56 -15.10
CA LYS A 254 8.04 -11.90 -14.65
C LYS A 254 8.73 -10.68 -14.01
N ASP A 255 9.58 -10.93 -13.03
CA ASP A 255 10.25 -9.87 -12.27
C ASP A 255 11.51 -9.31 -12.92
N GLN A 256 12.17 -10.06 -13.82
CA GLN A 256 13.52 -9.74 -14.30
C GLN A 256 13.69 -8.34 -14.89
N LYS A 257 12.66 -7.80 -15.55
CA LYS A 257 12.73 -6.46 -16.16
C LYS A 257 12.70 -5.31 -15.13
N TYR A 258 12.35 -5.61 -13.89
CA TYR A 258 12.26 -4.62 -12.81
C TYR A 258 13.48 -4.65 -11.89
N ILE A 259 14.32 -5.70 -11.96
CA ILE A 259 15.51 -5.85 -11.11
C ILE A 259 16.57 -4.84 -11.52
N LEU A 260 17.06 -4.04 -10.56
CA LEU A 260 18.12 -3.05 -10.81
C LEU A 260 19.52 -3.68 -10.92
N ASN A 261 19.81 -4.68 -10.09
CA ASN A 261 21.10 -5.36 -10.08
C ASN A 261 20.91 -6.89 -10.11
N PRO A 262 20.84 -7.50 -11.31
CA PRO A 262 20.67 -8.95 -11.45
C PRO A 262 21.85 -9.76 -10.92
N SER A 263 23.03 -9.17 -10.78
CA SER A 263 24.25 -9.88 -10.31
C SER A 263 24.18 -10.27 -8.83
N VAL A 264 23.28 -9.64 -8.06
CA VAL A 264 23.06 -9.95 -6.63
C VAL A 264 21.82 -10.81 -6.41
N THR A 265 21.21 -11.36 -7.47
CA THR A 265 20.02 -12.21 -7.37
C THR A 265 20.24 -13.57 -8.01
N LYS A 266 19.55 -14.58 -7.47
CA LYS A 266 19.40 -15.90 -8.09
C LYS A 266 17.94 -16.33 -7.96
N THR A 267 17.52 -17.30 -8.77
CA THR A 267 16.16 -17.83 -8.72
C THR A 267 16.11 -19.14 -7.95
N ALA A 268 15.03 -19.34 -7.20
CA ALA A 268 14.74 -20.57 -6.48
C ALA A 268 13.41 -21.16 -6.96
N GLN A 269 13.33 -22.49 -6.98
CA GLN A 269 12.13 -23.24 -7.36
C GLN A 269 11.90 -24.41 -6.40
N TYR A 270 10.64 -24.67 -6.11
CA TYR A 270 10.20 -25.71 -5.20
C TYR A 270 9.26 -26.70 -5.89
N GLY A 271 9.67 -27.97 -5.93
CA GLY A 271 8.92 -29.01 -6.66
C GLY A 271 7.84 -29.74 -5.85
N LYS A 272 7.59 -29.36 -4.59
CA LYS A 272 6.58 -30.01 -3.73
C LYS A 272 5.40 -29.07 -3.49
N ALA A 273 4.32 -29.61 -2.92
CA ALA A 273 3.11 -28.86 -2.61
C ALA A 273 3.37 -27.74 -1.59
N ILE A 274 2.68 -26.62 -1.77
CA ILE A 274 2.71 -25.47 -0.86
C ILE A 274 1.70 -25.70 0.26
N ASN A 275 2.10 -25.37 1.49
CA ASN A 275 1.25 -25.43 2.67
C ASN A 275 0.44 -24.14 2.80
N TYR A 276 -0.83 -24.26 3.18
CA TYR A 276 -1.72 -23.13 3.42
C TYR A 276 -2.32 -23.21 4.82
N ARG A 277 -2.19 -22.14 5.59
CA ARG A 277 -2.74 -22.05 6.94
C ARG A 277 -4.19 -21.58 6.91
N LYS A 278 -5.02 -22.15 7.77
CA LYS A 278 -6.39 -21.67 7.99
C LYS A 278 -6.36 -20.22 8.51
N GLY A 279 -7.04 -19.32 7.81
CA GLY A 279 -7.11 -17.89 8.13
C GLY A 279 -5.89 -17.07 7.68
N GLY A 280 -5.00 -17.65 6.86
CA GLY A 280 -3.88 -16.95 6.22
C GLY A 280 -4.04 -16.89 4.71
N ALA A 281 -2.92 -16.97 3.98
CA ALA A 281 -2.94 -17.07 2.53
C ALA A 281 -3.74 -18.31 2.07
N THR A 282 -4.35 -18.20 0.90
CA THR A 282 -5.04 -19.29 0.21
C THR A 282 -4.59 -19.35 -1.26
N PRO A 283 -4.94 -20.40 -2.01
CA PRO A 283 -4.73 -20.43 -3.46
C PRO A 283 -5.44 -19.28 -4.21
N LEU A 284 -6.46 -18.65 -3.61
CA LEU A 284 -7.11 -17.46 -4.17
C LEU A 284 -6.27 -16.19 -3.92
N THR A 285 -5.53 -16.14 -2.81
CA THR A 285 -4.59 -15.04 -2.53
C THR A 285 -3.53 -14.94 -3.63
N ALA A 286 -2.87 -16.05 -3.96
CA ALA A 286 -2.01 -16.19 -5.14
C ALA A 286 -1.89 -17.69 -5.48
N PRO A 287 -1.71 -18.04 -6.77
CA PRO A 287 -1.62 -19.44 -7.18
C PRO A 287 -0.32 -20.08 -6.67
N ASP A 288 -0.32 -21.40 -6.46
CA ASP A 288 0.83 -22.17 -5.95
C ASP A 288 2.14 -21.84 -6.66
N ILE A 289 2.09 -21.59 -7.97
CA ILE A 289 3.27 -21.26 -8.76
C ILE A 289 4.00 -20.01 -8.23
N VAL A 290 3.27 -19.02 -7.71
CA VAL A 290 3.85 -17.81 -7.10
C VAL A 290 4.60 -18.15 -5.83
N TYR A 291 4.03 -19.00 -4.97
CA TYR A 291 4.69 -19.40 -3.72
C TYR A 291 5.76 -20.49 -3.91
N SER A 292 5.77 -21.17 -5.05
CA SER A 292 6.76 -22.22 -5.39
C SER A 292 8.00 -21.68 -6.08
N THR A 293 8.03 -20.40 -6.45
CA THR A 293 9.19 -19.73 -7.02
C THR A 293 9.59 -18.53 -6.17
N ALA A 294 10.86 -18.17 -6.19
CA ALA A 294 11.34 -16.96 -5.53
C ALA A 294 12.55 -16.37 -6.25
N THR A 295 12.74 -15.07 -6.08
CA THR A 295 14.03 -14.43 -6.26
C THR A 295 14.70 -14.34 -4.89
N GLU A 296 15.92 -14.87 -4.81
CA GLU A 296 16.73 -14.98 -3.60
C GLU A 296 17.98 -14.10 -3.74
N LEU A 297 18.42 -13.52 -2.63
CA LEU A 297 19.67 -12.78 -2.56
C LEU A 297 20.84 -13.75 -2.84
N ALA A 298 21.62 -13.46 -3.88
CA ALA A 298 22.80 -14.26 -4.22
C ALA A 298 23.95 -13.87 -3.27
N ALA A 299 23.93 -14.37 -2.04
CA ALA A 299 25.00 -14.16 -1.08
C ALA A 299 26.29 -14.85 -1.55
N SER A 300 27.34 -14.08 -1.84
CA SER A 300 28.70 -14.60 -1.75
C SER A 300 28.97 -14.92 -0.28
N ASN A 301 29.70 -16.01 0.02
CA ASN A 301 30.09 -16.45 1.39
C ASN A 301 30.91 -15.42 2.21
N THR A 302 30.88 -14.15 1.83
CA THR A 302 31.42 -13.01 2.55
C THR A 302 30.37 -12.51 3.54
N SER A 303 30.69 -12.56 4.82
CA SER A 303 29.88 -12.08 5.96
C SER A 303 29.50 -10.59 5.94
N ASN A 304 29.75 -9.87 4.83
CA ASN A 304 29.63 -8.42 4.68
C ASN A 304 28.80 -8.00 3.43
N ALA A 305 27.89 -8.83 2.92
CA ALA A 305 27.05 -8.42 1.80
C ALA A 305 26.08 -7.30 2.26
N LEU A 306 26.46 -6.05 2.01
CA LEU A 306 25.71 -4.82 2.34
C LEU A 306 24.70 -4.43 1.25
N PHE A 307 24.40 -5.33 0.31
CA PHE A 307 23.61 -4.99 -0.87
C PHE A 307 22.20 -5.55 -0.77
N ASN A 308 21.21 -4.69 -1.03
CA ASN A 308 19.82 -5.10 -1.12
C ASN A 308 19.50 -5.55 -2.55
N MET A 309 18.78 -6.66 -2.71
CA MET A 309 18.12 -6.95 -3.98
C MET A 309 16.95 -5.98 -4.15
N THR A 310 16.93 -5.25 -5.26
CA THR A 310 16.01 -4.13 -5.46
C THR A 310 15.31 -4.22 -6.81
N TRP A 311 13.99 -4.06 -6.78
CA TRP A 311 13.14 -3.86 -7.95
C TRP A 311 12.68 -2.40 -8.01
N GLN A 312 12.56 -1.85 -9.21
CA GLN A 312 12.05 -0.50 -9.44
C GLN A 312 10.81 -0.52 -10.34
N PHE A 313 9.79 0.22 -9.92
CA PHE A 313 8.50 0.30 -10.60
C PHE A 313 8.12 1.76 -10.90
N ASP A 314 7.56 1.97 -12.08
CA ASP A 314 7.08 3.30 -12.50
C ASP A 314 5.65 3.46 -12.01
N VAL A 315 5.43 4.38 -11.06
CA VAL A 315 4.12 4.63 -10.44
C VAL A 315 3.77 6.11 -10.49
N ASP A 316 2.50 6.44 -10.30
CA ASP A 316 2.04 7.82 -10.26
C ASP A 316 2.37 8.45 -8.90
N ALA A 317 3.12 9.55 -8.91
CA ALA A 317 3.39 10.32 -7.70
C ALA A 317 2.10 10.95 -7.13
N GLY A 318 2.04 11.15 -5.82
CA GLY A 318 0.90 11.78 -5.15
C GLY A 318 -0.30 10.86 -4.90
N PHE A 319 -0.17 9.56 -5.14
CA PHE A 319 -1.18 8.55 -4.77
C PHE A 319 -0.68 7.66 -3.65
N SER A 320 -1.61 7.16 -2.83
CA SER A 320 -1.29 6.11 -1.86
C SER A 320 -1.33 4.74 -2.55
N TYR A 321 -0.53 3.80 -2.05
CA TYR A 321 -0.43 2.45 -2.62
C TYR A 321 -0.56 1.38 -1.54
N LEU A 322 -1.40 0.38 -1.79
CA LEU A 322 -1.38 -0.89 -1.08
C LEU A 322 -0.36 -1.80 -1.78
N ILE A 323 0.60 -2.31 -1.03
CA ILE A 323 1.67 -3.18 -1.52
C ILE A 323 1.57 -4.49 -0.76
N ARG A 324 1.35 -5.58 -1.49
CA ARG A 324 1.28 -6.93 -0.95
C ARG A 324 2.52 -7.69 -1.30
N PHE A 325 3.28 -8.09 -0.28
CA PHE A 325 4.37 -9.03 -0.42
C PHE A 325 3.84 -10.45 -0.25
N HIS A 326 4.30 -11.38 -1.10
CA HIS A 326 4.05 -12.80 -0.95
C HIS A 326 5.36 -13.50 -0.58
N PHE A 327 5.34 -14.26 0.51
CA PHE A 327 6.48 -15.04 0.97
C PHE A 327 6.10 -16.51 1.17
N CYS A 328 7.06 -17.38 0.93
CA CYS A 328 6.99 -18.80 1.20
C CYS A 328 8.43 -19.29 1.31
N ASP A 329 8.84 -19.76 2.50
CA ASP A 329 10.20 -20.26 2.70
C ASP A 329 10.38 -21.60 1.97
N ILE A 330 10.95 -21.52 0.78
CA ILE A 330 11.26 -22.65 -0.10
C ILE A 330 12.76 -22.93 -0.21
N VAL A 331 13.60 -22.13 0.45
CA VAL A 331 15.06 -22.17 0.33
C VAL A 331 15.74 -22.75 1.57
N SER A 332 15.14 -22.56 2.76
CA SER A 332 15.71 -23.04 4.02
C SER A 332 15.64 -24.55 4.14
N LYS A 333 16.66 -25.14 4.77
CA LYS A 333 16.70 -26.58 5.09
C LYS A 333 16.07 -26.89 6.46
N ALA A 334 16.05 -25.89 7.34
CA ALA A 334 15.45 -25.94 8.66
C ALA A 334 14.87 -24.57 9.02
N LEU A 335 14.02 -24.54 10.05
CA LEU A 335 13.47 -23.30 10.60
C LEU A 335 14.57 -22.39 11.14
N ASN A 336 14.27 -21.09 11.27
CA ASN A 336 15.13 -20.09 11.90
C ASN A 336 16.49 -19.93 11.17
N GLN A 337 16.50 -20.09 9.85
CA GLN A 337 17.70 -19.91 9.01
C GLN A 337 17.65 -18.64 8.16
N LEU A 338 16.46 -18.09 7.94
CA LEU A 338 16.22 -17.01 6.99
C LEU A 338 15.61 -15.81 7.70
N TYR A 339 16.43 -14.77 7.88
CA TYR A 339 16.06 -13.49 8.49
C TYR A 339 16.44 -12.37 7.54
N PHE A 340 15.48 -11.52 7.20
CA PHE A 340 15.73 -10.43 6.25
C PHE A 340 14.80 -9.24 6.49
N ASN A 341 15.17 -8.10 5.93
CA ASN A 341 14.38 -6.88 5.96
C ASN A 341 13.69 -6.68 4.62
N ALA A 342 12.44 -6.19 4.65
CA ALA A 342 11.72 -5.76 3.46
C ALA A 342 11.50 -4.25 3.49
N TYR A 343 11.72 -3.59 2.37
CA TYR A 343 11.67 -2.14 2.24
C TYR A 343 10.74 -1.70 1.11
N VAL A 344 10.07 -0.57 1.33
CA VAL A 344 9.26 0.14 0.35
C VAL A 344 9.70 1.60 0.34
N GLY A 345 10.22 2.08 -0.80
CA GLY A 345 10.65 3.48 -0.93
C GLY A 345 11.73 3.89 0.07
N GLY A 346 12.54 2.93 0.55
CA GLY A 346 13.56 3.13 1.60
C GLY A 346 13.04 2.98 3.03
N PHE A 347 11.73 2.93 3.25
CA PHE A 347 11.14 2.69 4.57
C PHE A 347 11.04 1.19 4.86
N PHE A 348 11.16 0.81 6.13
CA PHE A 348 10.94 -0.57 6.57
C PHE A 348 9.46 -0.94 6.40
N ALA A 349 9.20 -1.93 5.55
CA ALA A 349 7.91 -2.61 5.46
C ALA A 349 7.82 -3.79 6.44
N GLN A 350 8.91 -4.53 6.61
CA GLN A 350 9.09 -5.56 7.63
C GLN A 350 10.53 -5.50 8.16
N HIS A 351 10.68 -5.56 9.48
CA HIS A 351 11.98 -5.52 10.16
C HIS A 351 12.31 -6.90 10.73
N ASP A 352 13.50 -7.42 10.41
CA ASP A 352 14.02 -8.74 10.80
C ASP A 352 12.97 -9.86 10.65
N LEU A 353 12.35 -9.94 9.47
CA LEU A 353 11.27 -10.87 9.18
C LEU A 353 11.75 -12.32 9.34
N ASP A 354 11.11 -13.04 10.27
CA ASP A 354 11.22 -14.49 10.42
C ASP A 354 9.97 -15.17 9.83
N LEU A 355 10.15 -15.84 8.69
CA LEU A 355 9.07 -16.58 8.05
C LEU A 355 8.63 -17.81 8.86
N SER A 356 9.50 -18.36 9.72
CA SER A 356 9.22 -19.54 10.55
C SER A 356 8.20 -19.21 11.64
N GLU A 357 8.31 -18.03 12.26
CA GLU A 357 7.36 -17.57 13.27
C GLU A 357 5.98 -17.35 12.64
N GLN A 358 5.91 -16.68 11.49
CA GLN A 358 4.64 -16.39 10.81
C GLN A 358 3.97 -17.64 10.23
N SER A 359 4.77 -18.63 9.83
CA SER A 359 4.30 -19.92 9.32
C SER A 359 3.99 -20.96 10.40
N VAL A 360 4.09 -20.60 11.69
CA VAL A 360 3.86 -21.53 12.81
C VAL A 360 4.81 -22.75 12.74
N ASN A 361 6.09 -22.48 12.49
CA ASN A 361 7.16 -23.47 12.45
C ASN A 361 6.98 -24.52 11.33
N GLN A 362 6.48 -24.10 10.15
CA GLN A 362 6.33 -24.96 8.97
C GLN A 362 6.93 -24.32 7.72
N LEU A 363 7.95 -24.96 7.14
CA LEU A 363 8.51 -24.56 5.85
C LEU A 363 7.49 -24.71 4.71
N ALA A 364 7.78 -24.03 3.58
CA ALA A 364 6.94 -24.01 2.39
C ALA A 364 5.48 -23.62 2.66
N THR A 365 5.25 -22.75 3.65
CA THR A 365 3.92 -22.22 3.98
C THR A 365 3.74 -20.84 3.38
N ALA A 366 2.67 -20.67 2.60
CA ALA A 366 2.32 -19.41 1.97
C ALA A 366 1.88 -18.37 3.03
N ILE A 367 2.50 -17.20 2.97
CA ILE A 367 2.12 -16.02 3.75
C ILE A 367 2.09 -14.78 2.85
N TYR A 368 1.32 -13.78 3.24
CA TYR A 368 1.36 -12.47 2.59
C TYR A 368 1.39 -11.38 3.65
N VAL A 369 1.97 -10.23 3.28
CA VAL A 369 2.07 -9.05 4.13
C VAL A 369 1.59 -7.85 3.33
N ASP A 370 0.59 -7.14 3.87
CA ASP A 370 0.05 -5.92 3.30
C ASP A 370 0.61 -4.69 4.01
N VAL A 371 1.15 -3.77 3.22
CA VAL A 371 1.59 -2.46 3.70
C VAL A 371 1.03 -1.33 2.84
N VAL A 372 0.87 -0.16 3.44
CA VAL A 372 0.39 1.06 2.77
C VAL A 372 1.51 2.10 2.70
N LEU A 373 1.79 2.56 1.48
CA LEU A 373 2.64 3.71 1.21
C LEU A 373 1.76 4.96 1.04
N SER A 374 2.08 6.01 1.79
CA SER A 374 1.36 7.29 1.73
C SER A 374 1.63 8.04 0.42
N SER A 375 0.67 8.86 0.00
CA SER A 375 0.81 9.75 -1.16
C SER A 375 1.98 10.72 -1.08
N ASN A 376 2.41 11.05 0.14
CA ASN A 376 3.54 11.96 0.37
C ASN A 376 4.90 11.29 0.13
N ASP A 377 4.94 9.96 0.25
CA ASP A 377 6.17 9.16 0.16
C ASP A 377 6.32 8.48 -1.19
N ALA A 378 5.21 8.31 -1.93
CA ALA A 378 5.21 7.72 -3.27
C ALA A 378 5.86 8.67 -4.30
N SER A 379 7.09 8.36 -4.69
CA SER A 379 7.77 8.97 -5.83
C SER A 379 7.38 8.29 -7.15
N SER A 380 7.74 8.88 -8.30
CA SER A 380 7.46 8.28 -9.62
C SER A 380 8.21 6.97 -9.88
N LYS A 381 9.26 6.69 -9.10
CA LYS A 381 10.09 5.49 -9.16
C LYS A 381 10.05 4.80 -7.81
N LEU A 382 9.10 3.89 -7.63
CA LEU A 382 8.96 3.14 -6.40
C LEU A 382 9.99 2.00 -6.35
N SER A 383 10.86 2.04 -5.34
CA SER A 383 11.78 0.95 -5.04
C SER A 383 11.16 -0.03 -4.04
N ILE A 384 11.31 -1.32 -4.34
CA ILE A 384 11.01 -2.42 -3.43
C ILE A 384 12.30 -3.17 -3.22
N SER A 385 12.74 -3.35 -1.98
CA SER A 385 14.02 -3.98 -1.69
C SER A 385 13.89 -5.05 -0.63
N ILE A 386 14.68 -6.11 -0.76
CA ILE A 386 14.93 -7.07 0.31
C ILE A 386 16.41 -7.01 0.64
N GLY A 387 16.72 -6.88 1.92
CA GLY A 387 18.06 -6.72 2.44
C GLY A 387 18.36 -7.64 3.61
N PRO A 388 19.64 -7.77 4.00
CA PRO A 388 20.03 -8.61 5.14
C PRO A 388 19.39 -8.11 6.44
N SER A 389 19.17 -9.04 7.37
CA SER A 389 18.71 -8.72 8.73
C SER A 389 19.75 -7.90 9.50
N THR A 390 19.28 -7.12 10.48
CA THR A 390 20.12 -6.38 11.43
C THR A 390 20.50 -7.19 12.67
N LEU A 391 20.01 -8.44 12.80
CA LEU A 391 20.32 -9.33 13.90
C LEU A 391 21.79 -9.78 13.88
N ASN A 392 22.39 -9.83 15.07
CA ASN A 392 23.75 -10.33 15.23
C ASN A 392 23.84 -11.80 14.77
N ASN A 393 24.80 -12.10 13.88
CA ASN A 393 25.06 -13.42 13.30
C ASN A 393 24.04 -13.94 12.28
N ALA A 394 23.08 -13.11 11.82
CA ALA A 394 22.28 -13.47 10.66
C ALA A 394 23.16 -13.46 9.39
N LEU A 395 23.10 -14.52 8.59
CA LEU A 395 23.73 -14.50 7.28
C LEU A 395 22.95 -13.55 6.36
N PRO A 396 23.62 -12.84 5.44
CA PRO A 396 22.93 -12.01 4.48
C PRO A 396 22.15 -12.91 3.52
N ASP A 397 20.85 -12.98 3.71
CA ASP A 397 19.93 -13.76 2.90
C ASP A 397 18.61 -12.99 2.78
N GLY A 398 17.71 -13.43 1.91
CA GLY A 398 16.41 -12.84 1.73
C GLY A 398 15.74 -13.36 0.46
N ILE A 399 14.42 -13.54 0.54
CA ILE A 399 13.62 -14.02 -0.60
C ILE A 399 12.40 -13.14 -0.81
N LEU A 400 11.89 -13.15 -2.04
CA LEU A 400 10.55 -12.68 -2.36
C LEU A 400 9.93 -13.64 -3.39
N ASN A 401 8.70 -14.08 -3.15
CA ASN A 401 8.00 -15.04 -4.01
C ASN A 401 7.03 -14.34 -4.98
N GLY A 402 6.37 -13.28 -4.52
CA GLY A 402 5.46 -12.50 -5.35
C GLY A 402 5.25 -11.09 -4.80
N LEU A 403 4.74 -10.20 -5.66
CA LEU A 403 4.46 -8.82 -5.31
C LEU A 403 3.24 -8.30 -6.06
N GLU A 404 2.34 -7.63 -5.35
CA GLU A 404 1.26 -6.84 -5.95
C GLU A 404 1.38 -5.39 -5.49
N ILE A 405 1.28 -4.45 -6.43
CA ILE A 405 1.25 -3.00 -6.16
C ILE A 405 -0.09 -2.49 -6.68
N MET A 406 -0.87 -1.92 -5.78
CA MET A 406 -2.24 -1.48 -6.03
C MET A 406 -2.38 -0.01 -5.65
N LYS A 407 -2.64 0.83 -6.64
CA LYS A 407 -2.90 2.26 -6.44
C LYS A 407 -4.25 2.45 -5.78
N MET A 408 -4.31 3.24 -4.71
CA MET A 408 -5.53 3.52 -3.96
C MET A 408 -6.24 4.73 -4.56
N GLY A 409 -7.55 4.60 -4.79
CA GLY A 409 -8.37 5.70 -5.26
C GLY A 409 -8.38 6.89 -4.29
N SER A 410 -7.94 8.05 -4.75
CA SER A 410 -8.19 9.31 -4.05
C SER A 410 -9.71 9.53 -4.07
N GLY A 411 -10.40 9.53 -2.93
CA GLY A 411 -11.87 9.68 -2.81
C GLY A 411 -12.45 11.01 -3.31
N SER A 412 -11.79 11.67 -4.26
CA SER A 412 -12.04 13.01 -4.78
C SER A 412 -12.19 12.96 -6.30
N GLY A 413 -13.32 12.39 -6.76
CA GLY A 413 -13.74 12.47 -8.15
C GLY A 413 -15.25 12.32 -8.23
N SER A 414 -15.94 13.30 -8.81
CA SER A 414 -17.39 13.20 -9.03
C SER A 414 -17.67 12.13 -10.09
N ALA A 415 -18.07 10.94 -9.66
CA ALA A 415 -18.62 9.91 -10.53
C ALA A 415 -19.84 10.48 -11.29
N PHE A 416 -19.96 10.15 -12.58
CA PHE A 416 -21.12 10.54 -13.38
C PHE A 416 -21.86 9.30 -13.86
N THR A 417 -23.19 9.37 -13.84
CA THR A 417 -24.06 8.35 -14.41
C THR A 417 -24.73 8.89 -15.66
N VAL A 418 -24.71 8.14 -16.75
CA VAL A 418 -25.53 8.47 -17.93
C VAL A 418 -26.98 8.16 -17.60
N GLY A 419 -27.75 9.20 -17.26
CA GLY A 419 -29.18 9.08 -17.00
C GLY A 419 -29.94 8.75 -18.28
N ASN A 420 -30.74 7.68 -18.25
CA ASN A 420 -31.67 7.34 -19.33
C ASN A 420 -32.83 8.35 -19.30
N ASN A 421 -32.84 9.32 -20.22
CA ASN A 421 -33.93 10.29 -20.33
C ASN A 421 -35.16 9.63 -20.98
N GLY A 422 -36.09 9.18 -20.15
CA GLY A 422 -37.42 8.73 -20.53
C GLY A 422 -38.52 9.61 -19.93
N SER A 423 -39.12 10.44 -20.78
CA SER A 423 -40.37 11.21 -20.62
C SER A 423 -40.32 12.55 -19.87
N ASN A 424 -40.70 13.58 -20.64
CA ASN A 424 -40.91 14.97 -20.25
C ASN A 424 -41.91 15.13 -19.10
N LYS A 425 -41.49 15.77 -18.01
CA LYS A 425 -42.35 16.74 -17.29
C LYS A 425 -41.49 17.93 -16.87
N LYS A 426 -41.85 19.10 -17.42
CA LYS A 426 -41.31 20.41 -17.04
C LYS A 426 -41.62 20.67 -15.56
N LEU A 427 -40.63 21.02 -14.75
CA LEU A 427 -40.87 21.60 -13.43
C LEU A 427 -40.69 23.13 -13.54
N PRO A 428 -41.66 23.95 -13.13
CA PRO A 428 -41.54 25.39 -13.19
C PRO A 428 -40.67 25.90 -12.04
N ILE A 429 -39.89 26.93 -12.35
CA ILE A 429 -39.20 27.80 -11.40
C ILE A 429 -40.26 28.64 -10.67
N ILE A 430 -40.34 28.53 -9.34
CA ILE A 430 -41.03 29.50 -8.49
C ILE A 430 -40.01 30.08 -7.52
N ILE A 431 -39.69 31.34 -7.74
CA ILE A 431 -38.94 32.22 -6.83
C ILE A 431 -39.94 32.80 -5.83
N GLY A 432 -39.64 32.69 -4.54
CA GLY A 432 -40.07 33.65 -3.52
C GLY A 432 -41.17 33.19 -2.55
N SER A 433 -40.85 33.34 -1.25
CA SER A 433 -41.73 33.45 -0.07
C SER A 433 -42.10 32.19 0.75
N VAL A 434 -41.13 31.61 1.46
CA VAL A 434 -41.31 31.18 2.87
C VAL A 434 -40.03 31.49 3.67
N LEU A 435 -39.59 32.76 3.62
CA LEU A 435 -38.53 33.32 4.48
C LEU A 435 -38.98 33.52 5.94
N GLY A 436 -40.22 33.16 6.30
CA GLY A 436 -40.77 33.37 7.64
C GLY A 436 -40.44 32.27 8.66
N VAL A 437 -40.16 31.04 8.22
CA VAL A 437 -40.06 29.88 9.14
C VAL A 437 -38.63 29.63 9.61
N VAL A 438 -37.62 29.88 8.77
CA VAL A 438 -36.21 29.73 9.15
C VAL A 438 -35.74 30.87 10.05
N GLY A 439 -36.25 32.10 9.85
CA GLY A 439 -35.93 33.25 10.70
C GLY A 439 -36.39 33.08 12.15
N LEU A 440 -37.56 32.48 12.36
CA LEU A 440 -38.11 32.17 13.69
C LEU A 440 -37.29 31.10 14.44
N LEU A 441 -36.76 30.10 13.73
CA LEU A 441 -35.91 29.06 14.34
C LEU A 441 -34.53 29.60 14.76
N ILE A 442 -33.98 30.54 13.99
CA ILE A 442 -32.71 31.21 14.32
C ILE A 442 -32.86 32.07 15.59
N ILE A 443 -33.99 32.78 15.74
CA ILE A 443 -34.27 33.61 16.93
C ILE A 443 -34.38 32.73 18.19
N VAL A 444 -35.05 31.57 18.10
CA VAL A 444 -35.17 30.62 19.22
C VAL A 444 -33.81 30.02 19.59
N LEU A 445 -32.97 29.68 18.60
CA LEU A 445 -31.63 29.14 18.85
C LEU A 445 -30.71 30.17 19.53
N VAL A 446 -30.79 31.44 19.12
CA VAL A 446 -30.02 32.54 19.73
C VAL A 446 -30.43 32.77 21.19
N VAL A 447 -31.72 32.69 21.52
CA VAL A 447 -32.21 32.77 22.91
C VAL A 447 -31.69 31.61 23.77
N VAL A 448 -31.68 30.38 23.23
CA VAL A 448 -31.10 29.21 23.92
C VAL A 448 -29.58 29.37 24.15
N LEU A 449 -28.86 29.94 23.18
CA LEU A 449 -27.42 30.18 23.29
C LEU A 449 -27.08 31.32 24.26
N LEU A 450 -27.94 32.34 24.41
CA LEU A 450 -27.76 33.42 25.39
C LEU A 450 -28.09 32.98 26.82
N CYS A 451 -29.09 32.10 27.01
CA CYS A 451 -29.39 31.50 28.31
C CYS A 451 -28.30 30.52 28.78
N ARG A 452 -27.57 29.86 27.86
CA ARG A 452 -26.40 29.02 28.21
C ARG A 452 -25.13 29.83 28.48
N ARG A 453 -25.07 31.12 28.15
CA ARG A 453 -23.91 32.01 28.37
C ARG A 453 -23.97 32.86 29.65
N LYS A 454 -24.92 32.61 30.55
CA LYS A 454 -25.03 33.36 31.81
C LYS A 454 -25.15 32.49 33.05
N LYS A 455 -24.27 31.49 33.16
CA LYS A 455 -23.82 31.00 34.48
C LYS A 455 -22.36 31.45 34.63
N THR A 456 -22.25 32.60 35.25
CA THR A 456 -21.12 33.55 35.27
C THR A 456 -20.04 33.17 36.26
N ASP A 457 -18.82 33.58 35.92
CA ASP A 457 -17.61 33.69 36.74
C ASP A 457 -17.82 34.25 38.15
N ASP A 458 -17.02 33.78 39.12
CA ASP A 458 -16.07 34.68 39.79
C ASP A 458 -14.88 33.96 40.46
N LYS A 459 -13.67 34.39 40.03
CA LYS A 459 -12.39 34.61 40.75
C LYS A 459 -11.55 33.48 41.39
N GLN A 460 -10.32 33.46 40.87
CA GLN A 460 -9.00 33.50 41.53
C GLN A 460 -8.08 32.25 41.53
N HIS A 461 -6.89 32.49 40.98
CA HIS A 461 -5.58 31.86 41.20
C HIS A 461 -5.38 30.35 40.94
N SER A 462 -4.82 30.03 39.77
CA SER A 462 -3.48 29.43 39.57
C SER A 462 -3.42 28.73 38.21
N LYS A 463 -2.55 29.19 37.32
CA LYS A 463 -2.25 28.50 36.05
C LYS A 463 -1.18 27.46 36.34
N THR A 464 -1.60 26.23 36.62
CA THR A 464 -0.73 25.04 36.55
C THR A 464 -1.01 24.34 35.23
N TRP A 465 -0.18 24.64 34.24
CA TRP A 465 -0.15 23.95 32.95
C TRP A 465 0.58 22.61 33.16
N MET A 466 -0.03 21.49 32.73
CA MET A 466 0.54 20.17 32.95
C MET A 466 1.71 19.90 31.98
N PRO A 467 2.83 19.31 32.44
CA PRO A 467 3.93 18.91 31.56
C PRO A 467 3.60 17.59 30.86
N PHE A 468 3.93 17.50 29.57
CA PHE A 468 3.96 16.25 28.83
C PHE A 468 5.19 15.44 29.24
N SER A 469 4.96 14.26 29.80
CA SER A 469 5.99 13.29 30.17
C SER A 469 6.35 12.41 28.97
N ILE A 470 7.64 12.37 28.66
CA ILE A 470 8.28 11.36 27.82
C ILE A 470 8.74 10.24 28.77
N ASN A 471 8.42 8.99 28.42
CA ASN A 471 8.79 7.71 29.05
C ASN A 471 7.79 7.13 30.08
N GLY A 472 7.00 6.16 29.61
CA GLY A 472 6.36 5.17 30.47
C GLY A 472 7.27 3.95 30.65
N LEU A 473 8.17 3.99 31.63
CA LEU A 473 8.47 2.91 32.61
C LEU A 473 9.67 3.32 33.48
N THR A 474 9.42 3.65 34.74
CA THR A 474 10.13 3.16 35.95
C THR A 474 9.69 4.01 37.14
N SER A 475 9.12 3.33 38.12
CA SER A 475 8.67 3.89 39.40
C SER A 475 9.86 4.25 40.30
N LEU A 476 9.89 5.52 40.71
CA LEU A 476 10.23 6.07 42.04
C LEU A 476 11.28 5.36 42.92
N SER A 477 12.35 6.09 43.27
CA SER A 477 12.61 6.58 44.65
C SER A 477 13.83 7.52 44.66
N THR A 478 13.67 8.81 44.97
CA THR A 478 13.73 9.48 46.30
C THR A 478 15.13 10.00 46.67
N GLY A 479 15.30 11.33 46.62
CA GLY A 479 15.95 12.10 47.70
C GLY A 479 17.39 12.61 47.53
N SER A 480 17.50 13.94 47.45
CA SER A 480 18.36 14.83 48.29
C SER A 480 19.40 15.75 47.61
N ARG A 481 19.16 17.06 47.82
CA ARG A 481 20.05 18.17 48.24
C ARG A 481 21.41 18.43 47.56
N THR A 482 21.46 19.61 46.90
CA THR A 482 22.55 20.60 46.83
C THR A 482 23.99 20.14 46.59
N SER A 483 24.51 20.41 45.38
CA SER A 483 25.91 20.86 45.21
C SER A 483 26.07 21.59 43.87
N TYR A 484 26.74 22.74 43.91
CA TYR A 484 27.43 23.30 42.77
C TYR A 484 28.55 22.30 42.39
N GLY A 485 28.60 21.89 41.12
CA GLY A 485 29.58 20.90 40.66
C GLY A 485 29.42 20.58 39.19
N THR A 486 30.17 21.29 38.36
CA THR A 486 30.36 21.03 36.93
C THR A 486 30.95 19.63 36.74
N THR A 487 30.32 18.76 35.94
CA THR A 487 30.97 17.59 35.36
C THR A 487 30.71 17.54 33.86
N LEU A 488 31.75 17.92 33.11
CA LEU A 488 31.98 17.44 31.75
C LEU A 488 32.34 15.95 31.87
N THR A 489 31.53 15.06 31.32
CA THR A 489 31.90 13.66 31.12
C THR A 489 32.02 13.38 29.63
N SER A 490 33.25 13.41 29.14
CA SER A 490 33.69 12.64 27.98
C SER A 490 33.75 11.17 28.38
N GLY A 491 32.92 10.31 27.77
CA GLY A 491 32.93 8.87 28.00
C GLY A 491 32.03 8.15 27.00
N LEU A 492 32.63 7.25 26.22
CA LEU A 492 32.02 6.47 25.14
C LEU A 492 30.88 5.56 25.63
N ASN A 493 29.65 5.82 25.17
CA ASN A 493 28.62 4.88 24.72
C ASN A 493 27.29 5.62 24.50
N GLY A 494 26.58 5.28 23.41
CA GLY A 494 25.50 6.07 22.84
C GLY A 494 24.27 6.25 23.73
N SER A 495 23.66 7.44 23.57
CA SER A 495 22.42 7.96 24.16
C SER A 495 22.60 8.68 25.51
N TYR A 496 22.17 9.96 25.57
CA TYR A 496 22.12 10.92 26.70
C TYR A 496 23.22 12.01 26.85
N GLY A 497 24.03 12.30 25.83
CA GLY A 497 25.04 13.38 25.88
C GLY A 497 24.65 14.77 25.31
N TYR A 498 23.38 15.01 24.95
CA TYR A 498 23.00 16.15 24.08
C TYR A 498 22.01 17.16 24.70
N ARG A 499 21.80 17.17 26.03
CA ARG A 499 20.80 18.04 26.68
C ARG A 499 21.42 19.24 27.42
N PHE A 500 20.95 20.44 27.10
CA PHE A 500 21.29 21.69 27.80
C PHE A 500 20.16 22.13 28.73
N ALA A 501 20.51 22.64 29.92
CA ALA A 501 19.55 23.29 30.80
C ALA A 501 19.18 24.68 30.25
N PHE A 502 17.93 25.10 30.41
CA PHE A 502 17.43 26.35 29.84
C PHE A 502 18.20 27.58 30.33
N ASN A 503 18.58 27.60 31.61
CA ASN A 503 19.34 28.70 32.21
C ASN A 503 20.72 28.89 31.57
N VAL A 504 21.38 27.80 31.14
CA VAL A 504 22.67 27.85 30.46
C VAL A 504 22.53 28.53 29.10
N LEU A 505 21.49 28.18 28.33
CA LEU A 505 21.24 28.80 27.02
C LEU A 505 20.72 30.25 27.14
N GLN A 506 19.97 30.54 28.20
CA GLN A 506 19.54 31.89 28.53
C GLN A 506 20.74 32.79 28.86
N GLU A 507 21.71 32.31 29.64
CA GLU A 507 22.95 33.02 29.92
C GLU A 507 23.80 33.18 28.63
N ALA A 508 23.97 32.11 27.87
CA ALA A 508 24.77 32.08 26.64
C ALA A 508 24.29 33.04 25.54
N THR A 509 23.00 33.40 25.55
CA THR A 509 22.35 34.27 24.54
C THR A 509 22.01 35.66 25.08
N ASN A 510 22.56 36.04 26.24
CA ASN A 510 22.22 37.29 26.94
C ASN A 510 20.70 37.48 27.12
N ASN A 511 20.04 36.45 27.66
CA ASN A 511 18.58 36.39 27.83
C ASN A 511 17.79 36.45 26.50
N PHE A 512 18.30 35.80 25.45
CA PHE A 512 17.73 35.83 24.10
C PHE A 512 17.58 37.26 23.55
N ASP A 513 18.64 38.05 23.66
CA ASP A 513 18.69 39.44 23.22
C ASP A 513 18.37 39.54 21.70
N GLU A 514 17.46 40.43 21.34
CA GLU A 514 17.05 40.66 19.95
C GLU A 514 18.21 41.19 19.09
N SER A 515 19.19 41.87 19.70
CA SER A 515 20.39 42.34 18.99
C SER A 515 21.34 41.21 18.57
N TRP A 516 21.14 39.99 19.09
CA TRP A 516 21.97 38.80 18.78
C TRP A 516 21.28 37.84 17.80
N VAL A 517 20.16 38.24 17.20
CA VAL A 517 19.46 37.45 16.20
C VAL A 517 20.25 37.43 14.89
N ILE A 518 20.61 36.23 14.46
CA ILE A 518 21.35 35.97 13.22
C ILE A 518 20.49 35.36 12.10
N GLY A 519 19.25 34.98 12.41
CA GLY A 519 18.31 34.46 11.42
C GLY A 519 16.88 34.31 11.96
N VAL A 520 15.91 34.46 11.07
CA VAL A 520 14.47 34.28 11.37
C VAL A 520 13.85 33.40 10.29
N GLY A 521 13.10 32.36 10.68
CA GLY A 521 12.47 31.42 9.75
C GLY A 521 11.19 30.80 10.33
N GLY A 522 10.61 29.83 9.61
CA GLY A 522 9.33 29.19 9.98
C GLY A 522 9.33 28.47 11.33
N PHE A 523 10.48 27.93 11.75
CA PHE A 523 10.66 27.30 13.06
C PHE A 523 10.74 28.32 14.21
N GLY A 524 11.30 29.51 13.96
CA GLY A 524 11.54 30.53 14.99
C GLY A 524 12.78 31.38 14.72
N LYS A 525 13.40 31.90 15.79
CA LYS A 525 14.57 32.77 15.73
C LYS A 525 15.85 32.01 16.05
N VAL A 526 16.93 32.38 15.39
CA VAL A 526 18.28 31.87 15.65
C VAL A 526 19.10 32.99 16.27
N TYR A 527 19.62 32.73 17.47
CA TYR A 527 20.47 33.65 18.23
C TYR A 527 21.91 33.19 18.14
N LYS A 528 22.84 34.13 18.04
CA LYS A 528 24.24 33.87 18.37
C LYS A 528 24.34 33.67 19.89
N GLY A 529 25.27 32.83 20.34
CA GLY A 529 25.56 32.68 21.76
C GLY A 529 26.99 32.20 22.02
N ALA A 530 27.42 32.30 23.26
CA ALA A 530 28.70 31.77 23.74
C ALA A 530 28.46 30.96 25.02
N LEU A 531 28.88 29.69 25.01
CA LEU A 531 28.86 28.85 26.21
C LEU A 531 29.97 29.29 27.19
N ARG A 532 29.94 28.78 28.42
CA ARG A 532 30.88 29.16 29.51
C ARG A 532 32.33 28.80 29.23
N ASP A 533 32.57 27.91 28.27
CA ASP A 533 33.87 27.50 27.75
C ASP A 533 34.29 28.32 26.52
N ASP A 534 33.64 29.46 26.26
CA ASP A 534 33.79 30.33 25.09
C ASP A 534 33.44 29.66 23.74
N THR A 535 32.82 28.48 23.75
CA THR A 535 32.35 27.85 22.52
C THR A 535 31.22 28.67 21.90
N LYS A 536 31.44 29.16 20.68
CA LYS A 536 30.43 29.93 19.91
C LYS A 536 29.37 28.99 19.35
N VAL A 537 28.11 29.31 19.61
CA VAL A 537 26.96 28.48 19.22
C VAL A 537 25.89 29.29 18.50
N ALA A 538 25.12 28.60 17.66
CA ALA A 538 23.87 29.12 17.09
C ALA A 538 22.68 28.44 17.79
N VAL A 539 21.88 29.24 18.50
CA VAL A 539 20.77 28.79 19.33
C VAL A 539 19.45 29.07 18.60
N LYS A 540 18.87 28.02 18.02
CA LYS A 540 17.61 28.07 17.27
C LYS A 540 16.45 27.78 18.23
N ARG A 541 15.72 28.83 18.61
CA ARG A 541 14.58 28.76 19.54
C ARG A 541 13.27 28.68 18.77
N GLY A 542 12.56 27.57 18.96
CA GLY A 542 11.29 27.28 18.32
C GLY A 542 10.14 28.13 18.88
N ASN A 543 9.14 28.41 18.05
CA ASN A 543 7.91 29.07 18.49
C ASN A 543 6.95 28.05 19.13
N PRO A 544 6.63 28.14 20.43
CA PRO A 544 5.78 27.17 21.13
C PRO A 544 4.32 27.11 20.65
N LYS A 545 3.88 28.06 19.79
CA LYS A 545 2.53 28.06 19.20
C LYS A 545 2.44 27.35 17.84
N SER A 546 3.55 26.89 17.29
CA SER A 546 3.61 26.24 15.97
C SER A 546 3.62 24.72 16.12
N GLN A 547 2.58 24.02 15.64
CA GLN A 547 2.59 22.54 15.58
C GLN A 547 3.65 22.00 14.60
N GLN A 548 3.97 22.77 13.56
CA GLN A 548 5.06 22.47 12.63
C GLN A 548 6.42 22.44 13.35
N GLY A 549 6.64 23.35 14.31
CA GLY A 549 7.89 23.42 15.08
C GLY A 549 8.15 22.19 15.97
N LEU A 550 7.12 21.52 16.47
CA LEU A 550 7.28 20.32 17.30
C LEU A 550 7.82 19.13 16.49
N ASN A 551 7.26 18.90 15.30
CA ASN A 551 7.68 17.81 14.43
C ASN A 551 9.08 18.06 13.86
N GLU A 552 9.37 19.30 13.44
CA GLU A 552 10.71 19.70 13.01
C GLU A 552 11.75 19.51 14.14
N PHE A 553 11.43 19.90 15.37
CA PHE A 553 12.31 19.76 16.53
C PHE A 553 12.66 18.29 16.82
N ARG A 554 11.65 17.40 16.81
CA ARG A 554 11.86 15.96 17.07
C ARG A 554 12.65 15.30 15.96
N THR A 555 12.28 15.57 14.70
CA THR A 555 12.96 15.03 13.52
C THR A 555 14.41 15.46 13.50
N GLU A 556 14.69 16.73 13.79
CA GLU A 556 16.03 17.31 13.75
C GLU A 556 16.92 16.75 14.88
N ILE A 557 16.38 16.50 16.08
CA ILE A 557 17.10 15.79 17.16
C ILE A 557 17.38 14.34 16.75
N GLU A 558 16.38 13.59 16.29
CA GLU A 558 16.52 12.16 15.98
C GLU A 558 17.52 11.91 14.85
N LEU A 559 17.46 12.73 13.81
CA LEU A 559 18.28 12.60 12.61
C LEU A 559 19.69 13.16 12.82
N LEU A 560 19.84 14.39 13.32
CA LEU A 560 21.17 15.02 13.46
C LEU A 560 21.96 14.54 14.68
N SER A 561 21.33 13.92 15.68
CA SER A 561 22.08 13.25 16.77
C SER A 561 22.86 12.04 16.28
N ARG A 562 22.43 11.42 15.17
CA ARG A 562 23.06 10.22 14.58
C ARG A 562 23.97 10.53 13.39
N LEU A 563 23.96 11.77 12.89
CA LEU A 563 24.68 12.19 11.69
C LEU A 563 25.77 13.21 12.02
N ARG A 564 27.04 12.79 11.87
CA ARG A 564 28.22 13.66 11.91
C ARG A 564 28.94 13.58 10.58
N HIS A 565 28.87 14.65 9.79
CA HIS A 565 29.50 14.70 8.48
C HIS A 565 30.20 16.03 8.24
N ARG A 566 31.36 16.00 7.58
CA ARG A 566 32.23 17.18 7.32
C ARG A 566 31.56 18.32 6.54
N HIS A 567 30.43 18.06 5.90
CA HIS A 567 29.68 19.03 5.09
C HIS A 567 28.30 19.36 5.70
N LEU A 568 27.99 18.85 6.89
CA LEU A 568 26.76 19.13 7.63
C LEU A 568 27.10 19.91 8.92
N VAL A 569 26.34 20.95 9.23
CA VAL A 569 26.51 21.68 10.49
C VAL A 569 26.12 20.77 11.64
N SER A 570 27.05 20.54 12.58
CA SER A 570 26.83 19.58 13.66
C SER A 570 25.87 20.12 14.71
N LEU A 571 24.89 19.30 15.08
CA LEU A 571 24.06 19.54 16.26
C LEU A 571 24.89 19.27 17.52
N ILE A 572 25.08 20.29 18.36
CA ILE A 572 25.80 20.21 19.62
C ILE A 572 24.87 19.69 20.72
N GLY A 573 23.60 20.07 20.69
CA GLY A 573 22.59 19.56 21.62
C GLY A 573 21.24 20.27 21.51
N TYR A 574 20.37 20.03 22.47
CA TYR A 574 19.02 20.59 22.52
C TYR A 574 18.57 20.87 23.96
N CYS A 575 17.54 21.69 24.12
CA CYS A 575 16.83 21.93 25.38
C CYS A 575 15.33 21.80 25.12
N ASP A 576 14.67 20.98 25.94
CA ASP A 576 13.21 20.76 25.98
C ASP A 576 12.59 21.18 27.33
N GLU A 577 13.37 21.86 28.18
CA GLU A 577 12.91 22.35 29.50
C GLU A 577 11.91 23.52 29.37
N ARG A 578 11.01 23.65 30.35
CA ARG A 578 10.05 24.78 30.46
C ARG A 578 9.15 24.99 29.24
N ASN A 579 8.89 23.93 28.47
CA ASN A 579 8.12 23.97 27.23
C ASN A 579 8.77 24.85 26.13
N GLU A 580 10.09 24.97 26.18
CA GLU A 580 10.91 25.61 25.17
C GLU A 580 11.51 24.54 24.27
N MET A 581 11.51 24.77 22.96
CA MET A 581 12.11 23.85 21.98
C MET A 581 13.34 24.54 21.41
N ILE A 582 14.54 24.20 21.89
CA ILE A 582 15.77 24.89 21.51
C ILE A 582 16.78 23.90 20.96
N LEU A 583 17.32 24.19 19.78
CA LEU A 583 18.39 23.42 19.14
C LEU A 583 19.68 24.25 19.16
N VAL A 584 20.79 23.60 19.48
CA VAL A 584 22.11 24.23 19.63
C VAL A 584 23.05 23.66 18.58
N TYR A 585 23.52 24.51 17.67
CA TYR A 585 24.45 24.17 16.62
C TYR A 585 25.79 24.85 16.82
N GLU A 586 26.80 24.34 16.13
CA GLU A 586 28.04 25.06 15.91
C GLU A 586 27.79 26.39 15.17
N TYR A 587 28.41 27.46 15.64
CA TYR A 587 28.30 28.76 15.00
C TYR A 587 29.19 28.86 13.75
N MET A 588 28.58 29.16 12.61
CA MET A 588 29.27 29.34 11.34
C MET A 588 29.78 30.78 11.19
N GLU A 589 31.07 31.01 11.46
CA GLU A 589 31.66 32.37 11.49
C GLU A 589 31.58 33.12 10.15
N ASN A 590 31.61 32.40 9.03
CA ASN A 590 31.53 32.98 7.68
C ASN A 590 30.08 33.19 7.21
N GLY A 591 29.06 32.87 8.02
CA GLY A 591 27.67 33.05 7.63
C GLY A 591 27.25 32.15 6.45
N THR A 592 26.23 32.57 5.71
CA THR A 592 25.60 31.73 4.67
C THR A 592 26.29 31.86 3.31
N VAL A 593 26.23 30.83 2.47
CA VAL A 593 26.68 30.92 1.07
C VAL A 593 25.93 32.03 0.32
N LYS A 594 24.64 32.24 0.63
CA LYS A 594 23.81 33.31 0.06
C LYS A 594 24.44 34.69 0.29
N SER A 595 24.97 34.98 1.49
CA SER A 595 25.61 36.27 1.79
C SER A 595 26.89 36.49 0.99
N HIS A 596 27.64 35.43 0.68
CA HIS A 596 28.83 35.53 -0.16
C HIS A 596 28.56 35.61 -1.67
N LEU A 597 27.35 35.22 -2.10
CA LEU A 597 26.93 35.24 -3.51
C LEU A 597 26.20 36.53 -3.89
N TYR A 598 25.44 37.11 -2.96
CA TYR A 598 24.57 38.24 -3.21
C TYR A 598 24.86 39.39 -2.23
N GLY A 599 25.92 40.16 -2.53
CA GLY A 599 26.09 41.56 -2.11
C GLY A 599 26.05 41.89 -0.62
N SER A 600 26.60 41.05 0.26
CA SER A 600 26.87 41.44 1.66
C SER A 600 28.31 41.99 1.81
N ASP A 601 28.63 42.56 2.98
CA ASP A 601 29.99 43.03 3.33
C ASP A 601 31.04 41.91 3.43
N ASN A 602 30.66 40.65 3.20
CA ASN A 602 31.56 39.51 3.24
C ASN A 602 32.36 39.37 1.93
N PRO A 603 33.62 38.88 2.00
CA PRO A 603 34.43 38.66 0.81
C PRO A 603 33.74 37.70 -0.16
N SER A 604 33.71 38.06 -1.45
CA SER A 604 33.07 37.27 -2.49
C SER A 604 33.82 35.95 -2.74
N LEU A 605 33.08 34.84 -2.84
CA LEU A 605 33.66 33.53 -3.16
C LEU A 605 34.14 33.50 -4.61
N ASN A 606 35.37 33.03 -4.83
CA ASN A 606 35.91 32.79 -6.17
C ASN A 606 35.28 31.54 -6.80
N TRP A 607 35.43 31.38 -8.12
CA TRP A 607 34.78 30.30 -8.87
C TRP A 607 35.15 28.89 -8.36
N LYS A 608 36.42 28.67 -8.00
CA LYS A 608 36.88 27.39 -7.47
C LYS A 608 36.19 27.05 -6.15
N GLN A 609 36.11 28.02 -5.23
CA GLN A 609 35.41 27.84 -3.94
C GLN A 609 33.92 27.55 -4.14
N ARG A 610 33.27 28.22 -5.10
CA ARG A 610 31.85 27.94 -5.43
C ARG A 610 31.66 26.51 -5.91
N LEU A 611 32.55 26.03 -6.78
CA LEU A 611 32.51 24.66 -7.29
C LEU A 611 32.74 23.63 -6.17
N GLU A 612 33.69 23.88 -5.27
CA GLU A 612 33.94 23.02 -4.11
C GLU A 612 32.74 22.98 -3.16
N ILE A 613 32.06 24.11 -2.94
CA ILE A 613 30.82 24.16 -2.16
C ILE A 613 29.70 23.36 -2.84
N CYS A 614 29.54 23.47 -4.15
CA CYS A 614 28.56 22.68 -4.92
C CYS A 614 28.85 21.17 -4.81
N ILE A 615 30.12 20.76 -4.93
CA ILE A 615 30.53 19.36 -4.77
C ILE A 615 30.27 18.89 -3.34
N GLY A 616 30.59 19.69 -2.33
CA GLY A 616 30.30 19.38 -0.93
C GLY A 616 28.81 19.21 -0.63
N ALA A 617 27.96 20.07 -1.21
CA ALA A 617 26.50 19.99 -1.09
C ALA A 617 25.94 18.75 -1.81
N ALA A 618 26.43 18.43 -3.01
CA ALA A 618 26.05 17.23 -3.75
C ALA A 618 26.49 15.95 -3.02
N SER A 619 27.66 15.98 -2.38
CA SER A 619 28.16 14.87 -1.55
C SER A 619 27.30 14.65 -0.30
N LEU A 620 26.70 15.72 0.25
CA LEU A 620 25.70 15.61 1.30
C LEU A 620 24.40 14.98 0.80
N GLY A 621 23.91 15.42 -0.37
CA GLY A 621 22.75 14.84 -1.02
C GLY A 621 22.90 13.35 -1.33
N PHE A 622 24.14 12.90 -1.61
CA PHE A 622 24.48 11.49 -1.77
C PHE A 622 24.37 10.71 -0.45
N PHE A 623 24.72 11.30 0.69
CA PHE A 623 24.59 10.68 2.02
C PHE A 623 23.14 10.63 2.52
N PHE A 624 22.28 11.55 2.07
CA PHE A 624 20.84 11.53 2.35
C PHE A 624 20.04 10.71 1.32
N SER A 625 20.67 10.29 0.21
CA SER A 625 20.08 9.44 -0.83
C SER A 625 20.62 8.00 -0.81
N CYS A 626 21.56 7.66 0.07
CA CYS A 626 22.10 6.31 0.24
C CYS A 626 21.61 5.69 1.54
#